data_AF-A0A398CD58-F1
#
_entry.id   AF-A0A398CD58-F1
#
_cell.length_a   1.000
_cell.length_b   1.000
_cell.length_c   1.000
_cell.angle_alpha   90.00
_cell.angle_beta   90.00
_cell.angle_gamma   90.00
#
_symmetry.space_group_name_H-M   'P 1'
#
loop_
_entity.id
_entity.type
_entity.pdbx_description
1 polymer ?
#
loop_
_entity_poly.entity_id
_entity_poly.type
_entity_poly.pdbx_seq_one_letter_code
_entity_poly.pdbx_strand_id
1 'polypeptide(L)'
;MTKAVRNAGESNADGYERRLRLDERRRALRRERGEISLRLQAGRSEEETAALLRLLETHDEAALIDISVESRNRLSASEAERTELLERRGRLTQELERLRSEAEEKSGAQSLREQESRLERLTEQYAVLALSETLLRRTKAVFEQEKQPEVLQTASAYFGQMTGGIYRRVIAPGDSNTLLAETSDRRTIDSIFLSRGTQEQLYLAMRLALADAASRVHPLPLLLDDLFVHFDEARLRNTIPVIGDIAKKRQVILFTCHRHIAESFERELADSSIVRLNGGTVRPASAASV
;
A
#
# COMPACT_ATOMS: atom_id res chain seq x y z
N MET A 1 -95.90 84.26 -10.95
CA MET A 1 -96.21 82.89 -10.46
C MET A 1 -96.15 81.92 -11.62
N THR A 2 -94.94 81.43 -11.84
CA THR A 2 -94.46 80.76 -13.05
C THR A 2 -94.93 79.30 -13.10
N LYS A 3 -95.15 78.76 -14.30
CA LYS A 3 -95.63 77.38 -14.63
C LYS A 3 -95.04 76.24 -13.76
N ALA A 4 -93.91 76.45 -13.10
CA ALA A 4 -93.25 75.51 -12.21
C ALA A 4 -94.04 75.16 -10.93
N VAL A 5 -94.72 76.13 -10.30
CA VAL A 5 -95.45 75.89 -9.03
C VAL A 5 -96.69 75.01 -9.25
N ARG A 6 -97.38 75.20 -10.39
CA ARG A 6 -98.63 74.47 -10.71
C ARG A 6 -98.38 73.02 -11.14
N ASN A 7 -97.26 72.74 -11.82
CA ASN A 7 -96.88 71.38 -12.22
C ASN A 7 -96.36 70.53 -11.05
N ALA A 8 -96.03 71.15 -9.91
CA ALA A 8 -95.58 70.47 -8.70
C ALA A 8 -96.71 70.22 -7.68
N GLY A 9 -97.98 70.48 -8.01
CA GLY A 9 -99.14 70.08 -7.20
C GLY A 9 -99.26 70.75 -5.82
N GLU A 10 -98.71 71.95 -5.61
CA GLU A 10 -98.87 72.72 -4.37
C GLU A 10 -99.20 74.20 -4.62
N SER A 11 -99.96 74.81 -3.70
CA SER A 11 -100.66 76.10 -3.89
C SER A 11 -99.92 77.33 -3.36
N ASN A 12 -98.71 77.20 -2.81
CA ASN A 12 -97.98 78.31 -2.18
C ASN A 12 -96.44 78.24 -2.38
N ALA A 13 -95.76 79.39 -2.46
CA ALA A 13 -94.32 79.48 -2.75
C ALA A 13 -93.44 78.76 -1.70
N ASP A 14 -93.80 78.83 -0.42
CA ASP A 14 -93.08 78.14 0.67
C ASP A 14 -93.21 76.60 0.61
N GLY A 15 -94.34 76.09 0.11
CA GLY A 15 -94.57 74.64 -0.07
C GLY A 15 -93.73 74.07 -1.21
N TYR A 16 -93.64 74.82 -2.31
CA TYR A 16 -92.74 74.52 -3.42
C TYR A 16 -91.27 74.46 -2.97
N GLU A 17 -90.82 75.38 -2.12
CA GLU A 17 -89.47 75.38 -1.54
C GLU A 17 -89.20 74.16 -0.63
N ARG A 18 -90.19 73.76 0.19
CA ARG A 18 -90.08 72.58 1.06
C ARG A 18 -90.01 71.27 0.26
N ARG A 19 -90.81 71.13 -0.81
CA ARG A 19 -90.73 70.00 -1.75
C ARG A 19 -89.40 69.97 -2.49
N LEU A 20 -88.88 71.12 -2.89
CA LEU A 20 -87.56 71.23 -3.54
C LEU A 20 -86.45 70.71 -2.62
N ARG A 21 -86.43 71.14 -1.34
CA ARG A 21 -85.46 70.64 -0.33
C ARG A 21 -85.57 69.13 -0.09
N LEU A 22 -86.79 68.59 -0.02
CA LEU A 22 -87.01 67.14 0.14
C LEU A 22 -86.54 66.36 -1.09
N ASP A 23 -86.79 66.85 -2.29
CA ASP A 23 -86.32 66.22 -3.52
C ASP A 23 -84.79 66.30 -3.65
N GLU A 24 -84.18 67.44 -3.30
CA GLU A 24 -82.72 67.59 -3.20
C GLU A 24 -82.10 66.62 -2.20
N ARG A 25 -82.68 66.49 -0.99
CA ARG A 25 -82.23 65.53 0.02
C ARG A 25 -82.38 64.08 -0.45
N ARG A 26 -83.48 63.76 -1.14
CA ARG A 26 -83.72 62.43 -1.72
C ARG A 26 -82.71 62.13 -2.84
N ARG A 27 -82.40 63.10 -3.71
CA ARG A 27 -81.37 62.98 -4.75
C ARG A 27 -79.98 62.82 -4.13
N ALA A 28 -79.67 63.51 -3.03
CA ALA A 28 -78.43 63.34 -2.30
C ALA A 28 -78.31 61.93 -1.72
N LEU A 29 -79.32 61.45 -0.98
CA LEU A 29 -79.33 60.10 -0.40
C LEU A 29 -79.29 58.99 -1.47
N ARG A 30 -79.93 59.19 -2.62
CA ARG A 30 -79.83 58.25 -3.75
C ARG A 30 -78.44 58.17 -4.35
N ARG A 31 -77.75 59.32 -4.46
CA ARG A 31 -76.35 59.37 -4.91
C ARG A 31 -75.44 58.67 -3.91
N GLU A 32 -75.58 59.00 -2.62
CA GLU A 32 -74.81 58.38 -1.53
C GLU A 32 -75.02 56.86 -1.48
N ARG A 33 -76.26 56.39 -1.56
CA ARG A 33 -76.56 54.95 -1.65
C ARG A 33 -75.94 54.31 -2.90
N GLY A 34 -75.99 55.00 -4.05
CA GLY A 34 -75.37 54.53 -5.29
C GLY A 34 -73.86 54.38 -5.15
N GLU A 35 -73.19 55.38 -4.55
CA GLU A 35 -71.76 55.35 -4.27
C GLU A 35 -71.37 54.23 -3.30
N ILE A 36 -72.14 54.05 -2.22
CA ILE A 36 -71.92 52.97 -1.26
C ILE A 36 -72.12 51.60 -1.92
N SER A 37 -73.19 51.44 -2.71
CA SER A 37 -73.46 50.19 -3.44
C SER A 37 -72.34 49.85 -4.42
N LEU A 38 -71.85 50.84 -5.16
CA LEU A 38 -70.71 50.67 -6.07
C LEU A 38 -69.46 50.23 -5.32
N ARG A 39 -69.15 50.82 -4.16
CA ARG A 39 -68.00 50.43 -3.33
C ARG A 39 -68.13 49.02 -2.74
N LEU A 40 -69.36 48.60 -2.41
CA LEU A 40 -69.64 47.26 -1.91
C LEU A 40 -69.53 46.20 -3.01
N GLN A 41 -69.80 46.54 -4.27
CA GLN A 41 -69.75 45.60 -5.40
C GLN A 41 -68.42 45.60 -6.15
N ALA A 42 -67.67 46.71 -6.11
CA ALA A 42 -66.43 46.85 -6.87
C ALA A 42 -65.40 45.75 -6.50
N GLY A 43 -64.97 44.99 -7.52
CA GLY A 43 -63.96 43.93 -7.38
C GLY A 43 -64.45 42.66 -6.67
N ARG A 44 -65.76 42.52 -6.42
CA ARG A 44 -66.36 41.32 -5.80
C ARG A 44 -67.26 40.59 -6.80
N SER A 45 -67.25 39.26 -6.74
CA SER A 45 -68.23 38.43 -7.42
C SER A 45 -69.63 38.61 -6.81
N GLU A 46 -70.68 38.14 -7.50
CA GLU A 46 -72.05 38.16 -6.95
C GLU A 46 -72.15 37.34 -5.65
N GLU A 47 -71.42 36.22 -5.57
CA GLU A 47 -71.35 35.36 -4.38
C GLU A 47 -70.66 36.07 -3.21
N GLU A 48 -69.54 36.74 -3.45
CA GLU A 48 -68.80 37.52 -2.45
C GLU A 48 -69.61 38.72 -1.95
N THR A 49 -70.35 39.36 -2.86
CA THR A 49 -71.26 40.46 -2.52
C THR A 49 -72.41 39.95 -1.64
N ALA A 50 -73.01 38.81 -1.99
CA ALA A 50 -74.06 38.18 -1.19
C ALA A 50 -73.56 37.69 0.18
N ALA A 51 -72.30 37.25 0.27
CA ALA A 51 -71.67 36.90 1.55
C ALA A 51 -71.44 38.13 2.44
N LEU A 52 -70.96 39.23 1.86
CA LEU A 52 -70.76 40.50 2.56
C LEU A 52 -72.06 41.06 3.13
N LEU A 53 -73.13 41.07 2.31
CA LEU A 53 -74.44 41.54 2.76
C LEU A 53 -75.00 40.70 3.91
N ARG A 54 -74.86 39.37 3.85
CA ARG A 54 -75.23 38.48 4.96
C ARG A 54 -74.44 38.78 6.25
N LEU A 55 -73.17 39.13 6.12
CA LEU A 55 -72.32 39.51 7.25
C LEU A 55 -72.79 40.82 7.90
N LEU A 56 -73.14 41.82 7.07
CA LEU A 56 -73.68 43.10 7.52
C LEU A 56 -75.09 43.01 8.12
N GLU A 57 -75.88 42.01 7.74
CA GLU A 57 -77.21 41.75 8.32
C GLU A 57 -77.14 41.07 9.70
N THR A 58 -76.09 40.31 9.95
CA THR A 58 -75.98 39.42 11.13
C THR A 58 -75.06 39.95 12.23
N HIS A 59 -74.22 40.94 11.94
CA HIS A 59 -73.22 41.47 12.86
C HIS A 59 -73.31 42.99 12.94
N ASP A 60 -73.11 43.53 14.15
CA ASP A 60 -72.93 44.97 14.33
C ASP A 60 -71.48 45.39 14.05
N GLU A 61 -71.22 46.69 14.12
CA GLU A 61 -69.91 47.26 13.83
C GLU A 61 -68.79 46.68 14.72
N ALA A 62 -69.08 46.47 16.01
CA ALA A 62 -68.11 45.93 16.96
C ALA A 62 -67.73 44.48 16.60
N ALA A 63 -68.71 43.62 16.34
CA ALA A 63 -68.46 42.23 15.97
C ALA A 63 -67.71 42.11 14.62
N LEU A 64 -67.98 43.00 13.66
CA LEU A 64 -67.24 43.05 12.39
C LEU A 64 -65.78 43.48 12.56
N ILE A 65 -65.51 44.40 13.48
CA ILE A 65 -64.14 44.80 13.83
C ILE A 65 -63.38 43.61 14.42
N ASP A 66 -63.99 42.87 15.35
CA ASP A 66 -63.37 41.69 15.98
C ASP A 66 -63.07 40.59 14.96
N ILE A 67 -64.03 40.25 14.08
CA ILE A 67 -63.83 39.27 12.99
C ILE A 67 -62.70 39.72 12.06
N SER A 68 -62.62 41.01 11.75
CA SER A 68 -61.57 41.56 10.89
C SER A 68 -60.18 41.47 11.55
N VAL A 69 -60.10 41.73 12.85
CA VAL A 69 -58.87 41.60 13.63
C VAL A 69 -58.43 40.15 13.73
N GLU A 70 -59.36 39.23 14.02
CA GLU A 70 -59.08 37.79 14.08
C GLU A 70 -58.58 37.27 12.72
N SER A 71 -59.26 37.64 11.63
CA SER A 71 -58.88 37.23 10.28
C SER A 71 -57.50 37.76 9.88
N ARG A 72 -57.18 39.01 10.26
CA ARG A 72 -55.84 39.58 10.07
C ARG A 72 -54.77 38.85 10.87
N ASN A 73 -55.07 38.50 12.12
CA ASN A 73 -54.13 37.73 12.95
C ASN A 73 -53.89 36.33 12.39
N ARG A 74 -54.94 35.65 11.90
CA ARG A 74 -54.83 34.33 11.25
C ARG A 74 -54.04 34.41 9.95
N LEU A 75 -54.25 35.45 9.14
CA LEU A 75 -53.47 35.68 7.91
C LEU A 75 -51.99 35.90 8.25
N SER A 76 -51.70 36.78 9.21
CA SER A 76 -50.32 37.06 9.66
C SER A 76 -49.62 35.80 10.18
N ALA A 77 -50.31 34.98 10.98
CA ALA A 77 -49.78 33.72 11.47
C ALA A 77 -49.47 32.73 10.32
N SER A 78 -50.36 32.62 9.34
CA SER A 78 -50.16 31.77 8.17
C SER A 78 -49.02 32.26 7.26
N GLU A 79 -48.88 33.58 7.10
CA GLU A 79 -47.78 34.19 6.34
C GLU A 79 -46.42 33.96 7.02
N ALA A 80 -46.37 34.04 8.36
CA ALA A 80 -45.18 33.71 9.14
C ALA A 80 -44.80 32.23 8.99
N GLU A 81 -45.77 31.31 9.14
CA GLU A 81 -45.56 29.87 8.96
C GLU A 81 -45.07 29.55 7.54
N ARG A 82 -45.68 30.16 6.51
CA ARG A 82 -45.26 30.00 5.11
C ARG A 82 -43.81 30.45 4.92
N THR A 83 -43.41 31.55 5.54
CA THR A 83 -42.04 32.08 5.43
C THR A 83 -41.04 31.13 6.07
N GLU A 84 -41.34 30.61 7.27
CA GLU A 84 -40.52 29.62 7.96
C GLU A 84 -40.35 28.34 7.12
N LEU A 85 -41.44 27.82 6.55
CA LEU A 85 -41.40 26.64 5.69
C LEU A 85 -40.55 26.86 4.43
N LEU A 86 -40.60 28.05 3.83
CA LEU A 86 -39.78 28.41 2.67
C LEU A 86 -38.29 28.46 3.04
N GLU A 87 -37.94 29.05 4.18
CA GLU A 87 -36.57 29.05 4.69
C GLU A 87 -36.08 27.63 4.97
N ARG A 88 -36.90 26.81 5.65
CA ARG A 88 -36.57 25.42 5.94
C ARG A 88 -36.35 24.62 4.67
N ARG A 89 -37.19 24.81 3.65
CA ARG A 89 -37.01 24.19 2.33
C ARG A 89 -35.67 24.62 1.71
N GLY A 90 -35.34 25.91 1.74
CA GLY A 90 -34.07 26.42 1.24
C GLY A 90 -32.86 25.77 1.93
N ARG A 91 -32.88 25.69 3.26
CA ARG A 91 -31.83 25.03 4.05
C ARG A 91 -31.68 23.55 3.67
N LEU A 92 -32.78 22.80 3.59
CA LEU A 92 -32.76 21.38 3.23
C LEU A 92 -32.28 21.15 1.78
N THR A 93 -32.64 22.04 0.84
CA THR A 93 -32.14 21.95 -0.54
C THR A 93 -30.63 22.17 -0.61
N GLN A 94 -30.11 23.16 0.13
CA GLN A 94 -28.67 23.41 0.18
C GLN A 94 -27.91 22.23 0.84
N GLU A 95 -28.47 21.65 1.90
CA GLU A 95 -27.88 20.49 2.57
C GLU A 95 -27.86 19.25 1.67
N LEU A 96 -28.93 19.01 0.91
CA LEU A 96 -28.97 17.94 -0.09
C LEU A 96 -27.92 18.12 -1.19
N GLU A 97 -27.74 19.33 -1.69
CA GLU A 97 -26.75 19.61 -2.74
C GLU A 97 -25.32 19.41 -2.22
N ARG A 98 -25.04 19.85 -0.98
CA ARG A 98 -23.76 19.60 -0.32
C ARG A 98 -23.48 18.11 -0.18
N LEU A 99 -24.44 17.33 0.33
CA LEU A 99 -24.28 15.89 0.52
C LEU A 99 -24.07 15.14 -0.81
N ARG A 100 -24.70 15.59 -1.90
CA ARG A 100 -24.48 15.04 -3.25
C ARG A 100 -23.07 15.32 -3.75
N SER A 101 -22.61 16.57 -3.64
CA SER A 101 -21.24 16.95 -4.00
C SER A 101 -20.19 16.16 -3.22
N GLU A 102 -20.39 15.99 -1.91
CA GLU A 102 -19.48 15.20 -1.05
C GLU A 102 -19.46 13.70 -1.44
N ALA A 103 -20.59 13.15 -1.91
CA ALA A 103 -20.67 11.78 -2.40
C ALA A 103 -20.05 11.60 -3.80
N GLU A 104 -20.14 12.61 -4.68
CA GLU A 104 -19.53 12.61 -6.00
C GLU A 104 -18.00 12.82 -5.95
N GLU A 105 -17.50 13.69 -5.07
CA GLU A 105 -16.05 13.86 -4.85
C GLU A 105 -15.40 12.59 -4.28
N LYS A 106 -16.14 11.77 -3.53
CA LYS A 106 -15.73 10.43 -3.08
C LYS A 106 -16.18 9.32 -4.04
N SER A 107 -16.35 9.61 -5.33
CA SER A 107 -16.83 8.61 -6.27
C SER A 107 -15.84 7.45 -6.41
N GLY A 108 -16.38 6.24 -6.56
CA GLY A 108 -15.61 5.03 -6.81
C GLY A 108 -14.69 5.11 -8.04
N ALA A 109 -14.85 6.10 -8.92
CA ALA A 109 -13.94 6.37 -10.03
C ALA A 109 -12.55 6.82 -9.55
N GLN A 110 -12.46 7.64 -8.49
CA GLN A 110 -11.17 8.02 -7.92
C GLN A 110 -10.49 6.82 -7.26
N SER A 111 -11.24 6.07 -6.42
CA SER A 111 -10.71 4.86 -5.79
C SER A 111 -10.29 3.80 -6.81
N LEU A 112 -11.02 3.65 -7.92
CA LEU A 112 -10.66 2.74 -9.01
C LEU A 112 -9.32 3.14 -9.64
N ARG A 113 -9.14 4.43 -9.99
CA ARG A 113 -7.86 4.93 -10.54
C ARG A 113 -6.69 4.72 -9.58
N GLU A 114 -6.91 4.92 -8.28
CA GLU A 114 -5.89 4.67 -7.26
C GLU A 114 -5.51 3.18 -7.19
N GLN A 115 -6.50 2.26 -7.28
CA GLN A 115 -6.23 0.82 -7.31
C GLN A 115 -5.54 0.39 -8.61
N GLU A 116 -5.94 0.94 -9.77
CA GLU A 116 -5.31 0.67 -11.06
C GLU A 116 -3.84 1.09 -11.06
N SER A 117 -3.53 2.31 -10.62
CA SER A 117 -2.15 2.78 -10.50
C SER A 117 -1.33 1.94 -9.51
N ARG A 118 -1.96 1.51 -8.40
CA ARG A 118 -1.31 0.61 -7.44
C ARG A 118 -1.02 -0.75 -8.06
N LEU A 119 -1.95 -1.29 -8.84
CA LEU A 119 -1.79 -2.57 -9.53
C LEU A 119 -0.65 -2.51 -10.53
N GLU A 120 -0.62 -1.48 -11.40
CA GLU A 120 0.45 -1.28 -12.39
C GLU A 120 1.83 -1.29 -11.74
N ARG A 121 2.00 -0.52 -10.65
CA ARG A 121 3.27 -0.47 -9.90
C ARG A 121 3.66 -1.84 -9.31
N LEU A 122 2.70 -2.59 -8.78
CA LEU A 122 2.96 -3.92 -8.23
C LEU A 122 3.29 -4.94 -9.33
N THR A 123 2.64 -4.84 -10.50
CA THR A 123 2.91 -5.69 -11.66
C THR A 123 4.32 -5.45 -12.19
N GLU A 124 4.77 -4.20 -12.29
CA GLU A 124 6.13 -3.88 -12.71
C GLU A 124 7.17 -4.45 -11.73
N GLN A 125 6.96 -4.26 -10.42
CA GLN A 125 7.84 -4.84 -9.40
C GLN A 125 7.87 -6.37 -9.47
N TYR A 126 6.70 -7.00 -9.63
CA TYR A 126 6.59 -8.45 -9.78
C TYR A 126 7.38 -8.94 -11.01
N ALA A 127 7.25 -8.27 -12.16
CA ALA A 127 7.95 -8.64 -13.38
C ALA A 127 9.48 -8.60 -13.20
N VAL A 128 10.00 -7.54 -12.57
CA VAL A 128 11.43 -7.42 -12.26
C VAL A 128 11.90 -8.56 -11.34
N LEU A 129 11.15 -8.84 -10.28
CA LEU A 129 11.50 -9.88 -9.30
C LEU A 129 11.44 -11.28 -9.92
N ALA A 130 10.39 -11.60 -10.68
CA ALA A 130 10.23 -12.88 -11.35
C ALA A 130 11.33 -13.12 -12.41
N LEU A 131 11.71 -12.07 -13.15
CA LEU A 131 12.81 -12.16 -14.11
C LEU A 131 14.15 -12.35 -13.38
N SER A 132 14.40 -11.60 -12.31
CA SER A 132 15.63 -11.71 -11.51
C SER A 132 15.78 -13.11 -10.92
N GLU A 133 14.70 -13.66 -10.36
CA GLU A 133 14.66 -15.03 -9.86
C GLU A 133 14.98 -16.05 -10.96
N THR A 134 14.36 -15.89 -12.12
CA THR A 134 14.59 -16.79 -13.28
C THR A 134 16.04 -16.73 -13.74
N LEU A 135 16.63 -15.54 -13.83
CA LEU A 135 18.02 -15.35 -14.22
C LEU A 135 18.99 -15.94 -13.19
N LEU A 136 18.73 -15.74 -11.90
CA LEU A 136 19.53 -16.31 -10.82
C LEU A 136 19.48 -17.84 -10.83
N ARG A 137 18.29 -18.43 -10.94
CA ARG A 137 18.12 -19.90 -11.04
C ARG A 137 18.86 -20.45 -12.25
N ARG A 138 18.74 -19.81 -13.42
CA ARG A 138 19.45 -20.24 -14.64
C ARG A 138 20.96 -20.12 -14.50
N THR A 139 21.45 -19.02 -13.92
CA THR A 139 22.89 -18.80 -13.71
C THR A 139 23.46 -19.82 -12.73
N LYS A 140 22.75 -20.11 -11.64
CA LYS A 140 23.09 -21.18 -10.69
C LYS A 140 23.19 -22.53 -11.41
N ALA A 141 22.18 -22.90 -12.19
CA ALA A 141 22.17 -24.17 -12.92
C ALA A 141 23.33 -24.30 -13.92
N VAL A 142 23.68 -23.22 -14.64
CA VAL A 142 24.85 -23.21 -15.54
C VAL A 142 26.15 -23.38 -14.74
N PHE A 143 26.30 -22.66 -13.63
CA PHE A 143 27.48 -22.79 -12.78
C PHE A 143 27.63 -24.22 -12.22
N GLU A 144 26.52 -24.83 -11.79
CA GLU A 144 26.50 -26.22 -11.32
C GLU A 144 26.84 -27.20 -12.44
N GLN A 145 26.34 -27.01 -13.67
CA GLN A 145 26.67 -27.89 -14.80
C GLN A 145 28.12 -27.75 -15.27
N GLU A 146 28.68 -26.54 -15.26
CA GLU A 146 30.01 -26.28 -15.83
C GLU A 146 31.14 -26.40 -14.80
N LYS A 147 30.95 -25.89 -13.58
CA LYS A 147 32.04 -25.74 -12.58
C LYS A 147 32.06 -26.82 -11.52
N GLN A 148 30.88 -27.31 -11.11
CA GLN A 148 30.79 -28.37 -10.09
C GLN A 148 31.52 -29.66 -10.51
N PRO A 149 31.44 -30.13 -11.78
CA PRO A 149 32.14 -31.34 -12.19
C PRO A 149 33.65 -31.21 -12.08
N GLU A 150 34.20 -30.04 -12.40
CA GLU A 150 35.65 -29.82 -12.37
C GLU A 150 36.21 -29.74 -10.95
N VAL A 151 35.50 -29.06 -10.04
CA VAL A 151 35.84 -29.03 -8.61
C VAL A 151 35.77 -30.44 -8.02
N LEU A 152 34.69 -31.19 -8.29
CA LEU A 152 34.54 -32.56 -7.80
C LEU A 152 35.60 -33.50 -8.38
N GLN A 153 35.98 -33.34 -9.65
CA GLN A 153 37.04 -34.14 -10.26
C GLN A 153 38.40 -33.85 -9.61
N THR A 154 38.72 -32.59 -9.37
CA THR A 154 39.96 -32.18 -8.69
C THR A 154 39.97 -32.67 -7.23
N ALA A 155 38.86 -32.51 -6.52
CA ALA A 155 38.70 -33.02 -5.17
C ALA A 155 38.83 -34.55 -5.11
N SER A 156 38.27 -35.26 -6.09
CA SER A 156 38.40 -36.72 -6.22
C SER A 156 39.86 -37.15 -6.40
N ALA A 157 40.63 -36.42 -7.21
CA ALA A 157 42.05 -36.68 -7.40
C ALA A 157 42.85 -36.49 -6.10
N TYR A 158 42.62 -35.38 -5.40
CA TYR A 158 43.27 -35.12 -4.10
C TYR A 158 42.86 -36.14 -3.05
N PHE A 159 41.57 -36.41 -2.91
CA PHE A 159 41.05 -37.35 -1.93
C PHE A 159 41.56 -38.78 -2.19
N GLY A 160 41.66 -39.18 -3.46
CA GLY A 160 42.24 -40.46 -3.85
C GLY A 160 43.72 -40.59 -3.47
N GLN A 161 44.52 -39.54 -3.68
CA GLN A 161 45.92 -39.54 -3.26
C GLN A 161 46.04 -39.59 -1.72
N MET A 162 45.33 -38.71 -1.01
CA MET A 162 45.36 -38.63 0.46
C MET A 162 44.94 -39.93 1.14
N THR A 163 44.01 -40.68 0.54
CA THR A 163 43.50 -41.94 1.09
C THR A 163 44.23 -43.19 0.57
N GLY A 164 45.32 -43.02 -0.18
CA GLY A 164 46.06 -44.15 -0.75
C GLY A 164 45.23 -44.97 -1.76
N GLY A 165 44.25 -44.36 -2.41
CA GLY A 165 43.41 -44.97 -3.43
C GLY A 165 42.19 -45.75 -2.91
N ILE A 166 41.93 -45.76 -1.60
CA ILE A 166 40.75 -46.41 -1.01
C ILE A 166 39.46 -45.77 -1.56
N TYR A 167 39.43 -44.43 -1.60
CA TYR A 167 38.32 -43.66 -2.14
C TYR A 167 38.72 -43.03 -3.46
N ARG A 168 37.90 -43.19 -4.49
CA ARG A 168 38.23 -42.73 -5.85
C ARG A 168 37.45 -41.51 -6.30
N ARG A 169 36.25 -41.29 -5.75
CA ARG A 169 35.40 -40.17 -6.18
C ARG A 169 34.74 -39.49 -5.00
N VAL A 170 34.64 -38.17 -5.13
CA VAL A 170 33.75 -37.33 -4.33
C VAL A 170 32.53 -37.00 -5.17
N ILE A 171 31.36 -37.23 -4.62
CA ILE A 171 30.08 -37.01 -5.30
C ILE A 171 29.25 -36.04 -4.45
N ALA A 172 28.70 -35.00 -5.08
CA ALA A 172 27.72 -34.11 -4.48
C ALA A 172 26.39 -34.29 -5.23
N PRO A 173 25.43 -35.05 -4.69
CA PRO A 173 24.19 -35.37 -5.40
C PRO A 173 23.21 -34.18 -5.41
N GLY A 174 23.19 -33.45 -6.53
CA GLY A 174 22.19 -32.40 -6.78
C GLY A 174 22.29 -31.21 -5.83
N ASP A 175 21.15 -30.70 -5.39
CA ASP A 175 21.00 -29.55 -4.47
C ASP A 175 21.23 -29.91 -2.98
N SER A 176 21.67 -31.13 -2.65
CA SER A 176 21.92 -31.49 -1.25
C SER A 176 23.26 -30.94 -0.77
N ASN A 177 23.31 -30.54 0.51
CA ASN A 177 24.54 -30.10 1.15
C ASN A 177 25.41 -31.29 1.63
N THR A 178 25.23 -32.47 1.03
CA THR A 178 25.88 -33.72 1.43
C THR A 178 26.97 -34.10 0.44
N LEU A 179 28.08 -34.62 0.96
CA LEU A 179 29.16 -35.20 0.17
C LEU A 179 29.18 -36.70 0.37
N LEU A 180 29.29 -37.44 -0.72
CA LEU A 180 29.47 -38.88 -0.72
C LEU A 180 30.88 -39.22 -1.17
N ALA A 181 31.48 -40.21 -0.52
CA ALA A 181 32.74 -40.81 -0.91
C ALA A 181 32.46 -42.14 -1.61
N GLU A 182 32.94 -42.29 -2.84
CA GLU A 182 32.90 -43.56 -3.58
C GLU A 182 34.23 -44.30 -3.36
N THR A 183 34.13 -45.53 -2.87
CA THR A 183 35.28 -46.43 -2.71
C THR A 183 35.73 -47.03 -4.04
N SER A 184 36.92 -47.64 -4.05
CA SER A 184 37.47 -48.33 -5.24
C SER A 184 36.58 -49.45 -5.80
N ASP A 185 35.74 -50.07 -4.97
CA ASP A 185 34.73 -51.08 -5.34
C ASP A 185 33.34 -50.48 -5.62
N ARG A 186 33.26 -49.17 -5.88
CA ARG A 186 32.02 -48.43 -6.26
C ARG A 186 30.93 -48.38 -5.20
N ARG A 187 31.25 -48.58 -3.92
CA ARG A 187 30.30 -48.31 -2.83
C ARG A 187 30.32 -46.83 -2.49
N THR A 188 29.14 -46.22 -2.35
CA THR A 188 28.99 -44.82 -1.93
C THR A 188 28.67 -44.74 -0.45
N ILE A 189 29.46 -43.96 0.28
CA ILE A 189 29.32 -43.77 1.72
C ILE A 189 29.12 -42.27 1.98
N ASP A 190 28.09 -41.90 2.74
CA ASP A 190 27.91 -40.52 3.17
C ASP A 190 29.07 -40.08 4.07
N SER A 191 29.56 -38.87 3.86
CA SER A 191 30.60 -38.23 4.66
C SER A 191 30.37 -38.34 6.18
N ILE A 192 29.12 -38.40 6.65
CA ILE A 192 28.79 -38.52 8.08
C ILE A 192 29.13 -39.91 8.65
N PHE A 193 29.21 -40.94 7.80
CA PHE A 193 29.54 -42.32 8.21
C PHE A 193 31.03 -42.65 8.04
N LEU A 194 31.84 -41.70 7.55
CA LEU A 194 33.28 -41.87 7.44
C LEU A 194 33.96 -41.73 8.81
N SER A 195 35.13 -42.37 8.96
CA SER A 195 35.97 -42.11 10.13
C SER A 195 36.34 -40.62 10.20
N ARG A 196 36.51 -40.07 11.40
CA ARG A 196 36.80 -38.64 11.61
C ARG A 196 37.92 -38.11 10.70
N GLY A 197 39.07 -38.76 10.65
CA GLY A 197 40.17 -38.27 9.81
C GLY A 197 39.95 -38.52 8.31
N THR A 198 39.17 -39.53 7.90
CA THR A 198 38.75 -39.67 6.48
C THR A 198 37.79 -38.54 6.09
N GLN A 199 36.88 -38.17 7.00
CA GLN A 199 35.99 -37.03 6.82
C GLN A 199 36.80 -35.74 6.69
N GLU A 200 37.82 -35.52 7.53
CA GLU A 200 38.71 -34.36 7.41
C GLU A 200 39.50 -34.34 6.11
N GLN A 201 40.01 -35.48 5.63
CA GLN A 201 40.65 -35.60 4.32
C GLN A 201 39.68 -35.25 3.17
N LEU A 202 38.43 -35.69 3.24
CA LEU A 202 37.40 -35.40 2.24
C LEU A 202 37.13 -33.88 2.17
N TYR A 203 36.90 -33.24 3.32
CA TYR A 203 36.66 -31.80 3.37
C TYR A 203 37.90 -30.98 2.99
N LEU A 204 39.10 -31.44 3.36
CA LEU A 204 40.35 -30.82 2.92
C LEU A 204 40.48 -30.88 1.40
N ALA A 205 40.29 -32.06 0.79
CA ALA A 205 40.36 -32.23 -0.66
C ALA A 205 39.37 -31.31 -1.39
N MET A 206 38.14 -31.17 -0.88
CA MET A 206 37.14 -30.24 -1.42
C MET A 206 37.59 -28.78 -1.31
N ARG A 207 38.13 -28.36 -0.16
CA ARG A 207 38.61 -26.98 0.05
C ARG A 207 39.79 -26.66 -0.88
N LEU A 208 40.73 -27.58 -1.05
CA LEU A 208 41.86 -27.40 -1.96
C LEU A 208 41.41 -27.31 -3.42
N ALA A 209 40.46 -28.16 -3.83
CA ALA A 209 39.88 -28.10 -5.17
C ALA A 209 39.14 -26.79 -5.45
N LEU A 210 38.38 -26.27 -4.46
CA LEU A 210 37.76 -24.96 -4.56
C LEU A 210 38.79 -23.83 -4.66
N ALA A 211 39.84 -23.90 -3.84
CA ALA A 211 40.94 -22.94 -3.90
C ALA A 211 41.65 -22.94 -5.26
N ASP A 212 41.76 -24.09 -5.92
CA ASP A 212 42.28 -24.21 -7.29
C ASP A 212 41.36 -23.62 -8.34
N ALA A 213 40.06 -23.88 -8.24
CA ALA A 213 39.08 -23.31 -9.15
C ALA A 213 39.03 -21.77 -9.05
N ALA A 214 39.16 -21.23 -7.84
CA ALA A 214 39.15 -19.78 -7.59
C ALA A 214 40.44 -19.07 -8.06
N SER A 215 41.61 -19.72 -7.95
CA SER A 215 42.92 -19.12 -8.26
C SER A 215 43.28 -19.06 -9.76
N ARG A 216 42.37 -19.40 -10.69
CA ARG A 216 42.68 -19.37 -12.14
C ARG A 216 43.06 -18.00 -12.68
N VAL A 217 42.56 -16.93 -12.05
CA VAL A 217 42.81 -15.55 -12.52
C VAL A 217 44.04 -14.97 -11.84
N HIS A 218 44.24 -15.22 -10.54
CA HIS A 218 45.41 -14.80 -9.77
C HIS A 218 45.72 -15.85 -8.68
N PRO A 219 46.93 -16.43 -8.62
CA PRO A 219 47.26 -17.42 -7.60
C PRO A 219 47.44 -16.75 -6.23
N LEU A 220 46.43 -16.88 -5.37
CA LEU A 220 46.49 -16.41 -3.99
C LEU A 220 47.29 -17.36 -3.11
N PRO A 221 48.02 -16.85 -2.08
CA PRO A 221 48.68 -17.71 -1.11
C PRO A 221 47.66 -18.54 -0.32
N LEU A 222 48.02 -19.77 0.00
CA LEU A 222 47.19 -20.70 0.78
C LEU A 222 47.71 -20.78 2.20
N LEU A 223 46.87 -20.39 3.17
CA LEU A 223 47.18 -20.45 4.60
C LEU A 223 46.47 -21.66 5.21
N LEU A 224 47.24 -22.56 5.81
CA LEU A 224 46.78 -23.80 6.41
C LEU A 224 47.04 -23.72 7.92
N ASP A 225 46.02 -23.81 8.76
CA ASP A 225 46.15 -23.68 10.21
C ASP A 225 45.74 -24.98 10.91
N ASP A 226 46.70 -25.69 11.49
CA ASP A 226 46.56 -26.93 12.27
C ASP A 226 45.67 -28.03 11.62
N LEU A 227 45.70 -28.12 10.29
CA LEU A 227 44.81 -28.99 9.51
C LEU A 227 45.05 -30.50 9.68
N PHE A 228 46.23 -30.92 10.15
CA PHE A 228 46.63 -32.33 10.13
C PHE A 228 46.60 -33.00 11.51
N VAL A 229 45.99 -32.37 12.52
CA VAL A 229 46.01 -32.85 13.91
C VAL A 229 45.39 -34.25 14.11
N HIS A 230 44.42 -34.67 13.28
CA HIS A 230 43.83 -36.02 13.35
C HIS A 230 44.34 -36.98 12.28
N PHE A 231 45.47 -36.67 11.64
CA PHE A 231 46.06 -37.52 10.61
C PHE A 231 47.06 -38.46 11.28
N ASP A 232 46.89 -39.76 11.09
CA ASP A 232 47.94 -40.73 11.39
C ASP A 232 49.12 -40.58 10.42
N GLU A 233 50.23 -41.26 10.71
CA GLU A 233 51.46 -41.15 9.92
C GLU A 233 51.23 -41.50 8.44
N ALA A 234 50.40 -42.51 8.15
CA ALA A 234 50.12 -42.93 6.78
C ALA A 234 49.31 -41.85 6.02
N ARG A 235 48.30 -41.27 6.67
CA ARG A 235 47.50 -40.17 6.09
C ARG A 235 48.34 -38.93 5.86
N LEU A 236 49.20 -38.57 6.80
CA LEU A 236 50.09 -37.41 6.66
C LEU A 236 51.06 -37.60 5.49
N ARG A 237 51.73 -38.75 5.43
CA ARG A 237 52.65 -39.12 4.34
C ARG A 237 51.99 -39.10 2.96
N ASN A 238 50.74 -39.53 2.85
CA ASN A 238 49.99 -39.47 1.59
C ASN A 238 49.53 -38.04 1.24
N THR A 239 49.41 -37.16 2.23
CA THR A 239 48.89 -35.80 2.04
C THR A 239 50.00 -34.80 1.71
N ILE A 240 51.21 -34.98 2.25
CA ILE A 240 52.34 -34.08 1.98
C ILE A 240 52.63 -33.92 0.48
N PRO A 241 52.67 -34.98 -0.36
CA PRO A 241 52.85 -34.84 -1.80
C PRO A 241 51.78 -33.99 -2.47
N VAL A 242 50.51 -34.12 -2.03
CA VAL A 242 49.39 -33.31 -2.55
C VAL A 242 49.62 -31.83 -2.26
N ILE A 243 50.06 -31.50 -1.03
CA ILE A 243 50.39 -30.12 -0.66
C ILE A 243 51.61 -29.63 -1.46
N GLY A 244 52.62 -30.49 -1.66
CA GLY A 244 53.78 -30.19 -2.50
C GLY A 244 53.40 -29.84 -3.94
N ASP A 245 52.47 -30.57 -4.54
CA ASP A 245 51.97 -30.29 -5.88
C ASP A 245 51.21 -28.96 -5.98
N ILE A 246 50.49 -28.58 -4.92
CA ILE A 246 49.84 -27.27 -4.82
C ILE A 246 50.88 -26.17 -4.63
N ALA A 247 51.93 -26.41 -3.83
CA ALA A 247 53.01 -25.48 -3.57
C ALA A 247 53.82 -25.12 -4.83
N LYS A 248 53.86 -26.01 -5.83
CA LYS A 248 54.44 -25.72 -7.16
C LYS A 248 53.70 -24.60 -7.91
N LYS A 249 52.43 -24.34 -7.57
CA LYS A 249 51.56 -23.40 -8.29
C LYS A 249 51.27 -22.11 -7.50
N ARG A 250 51.42 -22.12 -6.18
CA ARG A 250 51.16 -20.98 -5.29
C ARG A 250 51.95 -21.11 -3.99
N GLN A 251 52.17 -20.00 -3.30
CA GLN A 251 52.74 -20.04 -1.96
C GLN A 251 51.80 -20.77 -0.98
N VAL A 252 52.34 -21.71 -0.20
CA VAL A 252 51.62 -22.39 0.88
C VAL A 252 52.31 -22.05 2.21
N ILE A 253 51.53 -21.60 3.19
CA ILE A 253 51.99 -21.29 4.53
C ILE A 253 51.24 -22.19 5.51
N LEU A 254 51.94 -23.12 6.14
CA LEU A 254 51.39 -24.03 7.13
C LEU A 254 51.75 -23.56 8.54
N PHE A 255 50.74 -23.30 9.35
CA PHE A 255 50.85 -23.07 10.78
C PHE A 255 50.54 -24.37 11.51
N THR A 256 51.43 -24.76 12.42
CA THR A 256 51.14 -25.84 13.35
C THR A 256 51.88 -25.71 14.66
N CYS A 257 51.23 -26.11 15.75
CA CYS A 257 51.87 -26.28 17.05
C CYS A 257 52.55 -27.66 17.22
N HIS A 258 52.36 -28.57 16.26
CA HIS A 258 52.83 -29.95 16.34
C HIS A 258 54.17 -30.13 15.64
N ARG A 259 55.24 -30.26 16.41
CA ARG A 259 56.62 -30.39 15.90
C ARG A 259 56.79 -31.52 14.87
N HIS A 260 56.18 -32.68 15.11
CA HIS A 260 56.29 -33.84 14.22
C HIS A 260 55.67 -33.60 12.83
N ILE A 261 54.62 -32.76 12.73
CA ILE A 261 54.02 -32.37 11.44
C ILE A 261 55.03 -31.53 10.67
N ALA A 262 55.58 -30.47 11.28
CA ALA A 262 56.55 -29.60 10.64
C ALA A 262 57.80 -30.36 10.15
N GLU A 263 58.34 -31.25 10.99
CA GLU A 263 59.50 -32.10 10.64
C GLU A 263 59.19 -33.10 9.51
N SER A 264 57.94 -33.58 9.40
CA SER A 264 57.54 -34.46 8.30
C SER A 264 57.51 -33.71 6.96
N PHE A 265 57.00 -32.46 6.96
CA PHE A 265 57.02 -31.61 5.78
C PHE A 265 58.45 -31.25 5.35
N GLU A 266 59.34 -30.89 6.28
CA GLU A 266 60.75 -30.59 5.98
C GLU A 266 61.51 -31.80 5.42
N ARG A 267 61.19 -33.00 5.91
CA ARG A 267 61.81 -34.24 5.42
C ARG A 267 61.35 -34.63 4.02
N GLU A 268 60.06 -34.44 3.72
CA GLU A 268 59.45 -34.94 2.48
C GLU A 268 59.40 -33.88 1.35
N LEU A 269 59.48 -32.59 1.67
CA LEU A 269 59.50 -31.49 0.71
C LEU A 269 60.81 -30.70 0.79
N ALA A 270 61.69 -30.91 -0.18
CA ALA A 270 63.03 -30.31 -0.23
C ALA A 270 63.02 -28.76 -0.25
N ASP A 271 61.99 -28.14 -0.84
CA ASP A 271 61.88 -26.68 -0.96
C ASP A 271 61.05 -26.04 0.18
N SER A 272 60.89 -26.74 1.31
CA SER A 272 60.18 -26.22 2.48
C SER A 272 61.14 -25.63 3.52
N SER A 273 60.67 -24.62 4.26
CA SER A 273 61.44 -23.97 5.31
C SER A 273 60.62 -23.86 6.60
N ILE A 274 61.17 -24.33 7.71
CA ILE A 274 60.53 -24.17 9.03
C ILE A 274 60.88 -22.78 9.60
N VAL A 275 59.86 -22.07 10.07
CA VAL A 275 60.00 -20.80 10.79
C VAL A 275 59.39 -20.95 12.17
N ARG A 276 60.17 -20.70 13.23
CA ARG A 276 59.71 -20.84 14.61
C ARG A 276 59.23 -19.50 15.14
N LEU A 277 58.05 -19.51 15.75
CA LEU A 277 57.44 -18.34 16.38
C LEU A 277 57.68 -18.40 17.89
N ASN A 278 58.61 -17.60 18.41
CA ASN A 278 58.90 -17.52 19.85
C ASN A 278 58.31 -16.23 20.40
N GLY A 279 57.23 -16.31 21.18
CA GLY A 279 56.61 -15.15 21.83
C GLY A 279 56.15 -14.04 20.85
N GLY A 280 55.68 -14.42 19.65
CA GLY A 280 55.25 -13.49 18.60
C GLY A 280 56.38 -12.96 17.70
N THR A 281 57.64 -13.35 17.94
CA THR A 281 58.76 -12.99 17.05
C THR A 281 59.06 -14.11 16.04
N VAL A 282 59.21 -13.74 14.78
CA VAL A 282 59.49 -14.65 13.65
C VAL A 282 61.00 -14.86 13.53
N ARG A 283 61.49 -16.10 13.70
CA ARG A 283 62.88 -16.45 13.42
C ARG A 283 62.97 -17.66 12.49
N PRO A 284 63.78 -17.61 11.40
CA PRO A 284 64.03 -18.79 10.58
C PRO A 284 64.64 -19.89 11.44
N ALA A 285 64.23 -21.14 11.24
CA ALA A 285 64.90 -22.27 11.87
C ALA A 285 66.31 -22.36 11.28
N SER A 286 67.32 -21.91 12.03
CA SER A 286 68.72 -22.01 11.61
C SER A 286 69.07 -23.47 11.33
N ALA A 287 69.75 -23.71 10.21
CA ALA A 287 70.38 -24.98 9.88
C ALA A 287 71.10 -25.56 11.10
N ALA A 288 70.91 -26.86 11.30
CA ALA A 288 71.46 -27.63 12.41
C ALA A 288 72.87 -27.16 12.79
N SER A 289 73.01 -26.62 14.01
CA SER A 289 74.30 -26.59 14.69
C SER A 289 74.69 -28.04 15.00
N VAL A 290 75.81 -28.46 14.40
CA VAL A 290 76.57 -29.70 14.67
C VAL A 290 76.66 -30.02 16.15
#